data_AF-A0A7W0SWC7-F1
#
_entry.id   AF-A0A7W0SWC7-F1
#
_cell.length_a   1.000
_cell.length_b   1.000
_cell.length_c   1.000
_cell.angle_alpha   90.00
_cell.angle_beta   90.00
_cell.angle_gamma   90.00
#
_symmetry.space_group_name_H-M   'P 1'
#
loop_
_entity.id
_entity.type
_entity.pdbx_description
1 polymer ?
#
loop_
_entity_poly.entity_id
_entity_poly.type
_entity_poly.pdbx_seq_one_letter_code
_entity_poly.pdbx_strand_id
1 'polypeptide(L)' 'MFSPPIAVLGTPVTATATCPAGKSIVGGGYELLGNHVLLDVSADVNRALNSSTWTVTASNHVIVALSSFGAQAFAVCA' A
#
# COMPACT_ATOMS: atom_id res chain seq x y z
N MET A 1 -4.41 11.28 9.35
CA MET A 1 -2.98 11.57 9.08
C MET A 1 -2.31 10.20 8.97
N PHE A 2 -2.21 9.64 7.76
CA PHE A 2 -1.63 8.32 7.56
C PHE A 2 -0.24 8.53 6.95
N SER A 3 0.80 8.28 7.74
CA SER A 3 2.17 8.30 7.22
C SER A 3 2.37 7.01 6.41
N PRO A 4 2.67 7.08 5.10
CA PRO A 4 2.97 5.88 4.34
C PRO A 4 4.29 5.28 4.87
N PRO A 5 4.37 3.94 5.02
CA PRO A 5 5.65 3.28 5.26
C PRO A 5 6.52 3.43 4.01
N ILE A 6 7.65 4.13 4.16
CA ILE A 6 8.67 4.24 3.12
C ILE A 6 9.64 3.07 3.34
N ALA A 7 9.76 2.18 2.36
CA ALA A 7 10.76 1.11 2.37
C ALA A 7 11.95 1.42 1.48
N VAL A 8 13.04 0.75 1.84
CA VAL A 8 14.24 0.61 1.05
C VAL A 8 14.14 -0.62 0.14
N LEU A 9 15.08 -0.75 -0.78
CA LEU A 9 15.11 -1.82 -1.78
C LEU A 9 14.97 -3.24 -1.18
N GLY A 10 14.10 -4.05 -1.76
CA GLY A 10 13.95 -5.48 -1.46
C GLY A 10 13.09 -5.78 -0.23
N THR A 11 12.51 -4.76 0.42
CA THR A 11 11.57 -4.95 1.52
C THR A 11 10.15 -4.62 1.09
N PRO A 12 9.18 -5.55 1.31
CA PRO A 12 7.78 -5.26 1.04
C PRO A 12 7.26 -4.21 2.02
N VAL A 13 6.47 -3.25 1.52
CA VAL A 13 5.70 -2.31 2.35
C VAL A 13 4.29 -2.79 2.48
N THR A 14 3.70 -2.64 3.67
CA THR A 14 2.27 -2.90 3.88
C THR A 14 1.58 -1.66 4.43
N ALA A 15 0.52 -1.23 3.77
CA ALA A 15 -0.34 -0.13 4.19
C ALA A 15 -1.77 -0.64 4.40
N THR A 16 -2.47 -0.06 5.37
CA THR A 16 -3.87 -0.38 5.65
C THR A 16 -4.72 0.87 5.71
N ALA A 17 -5.99 0.72 5.36
CA ALA A 17 -6.99 1.76 5.52
C ALA A 17 -8.20 1.17 6.24
N THR A 18 -8.58 1.78 7.37
CA THR A 18 -9.66 1.30 8.22
C THR A 18 -10.86 2.24 8.11
N CYS A 19 -12.02 1.65 7.87
CA CYS A 19 -13.29 2.34 7.89
C CYS A 19 -13.63 2.85 9.30
N PRO A 20 -14.35 3.98 9.41
CA PRO A 20 -14.86 4.45 10.70
C PRO A 20 -15.70 3.39 11.42
N ALA A 21 -15.81 3.50 12.74
CA ALA A 21 -16.64 2.60 13.54
C ALA A 21 -18.10 2.59 13.04
N GLY A 22 -18.68 1.40 12.93
CA GLY A 22 -20.04 1.21 12.42
C GLY A 22 -20.18 1.24 10.90
N LYS A 23 -19.08 1.43 10.15
CA LYS A 23 -19.05 1.33 8.69
C LYS A 23 -18.41 0.01 8.25
N SER A 24 -18.93 -0.55 7.17
CA SER A 24 -18.38 -1.76 6.56
C SER A 24 -17.66 -1.43 5.27
N ILE A 25 -16.61 -2.18 4.98
CA ILE A 25 -15.83 -2.01 3.77
C ILE A 25 -16.61 -2.56 2.58
N VAL A 26 -16.70 -1.76 1.52
CA VAL A 26 -17.33 -2.17 0.25
C VAL A 26 -16.30 -2.23 -0.89
N GLY A 27 -15.12 -1.68 -0.67
CA GLY A 27 -13.99 -1.74 -1.59
C GLY A 27 -12.79 -0.97 -1.08
N GLY A 28 -11.77 -0.87 -1.91
CA GLY A 28 -10.57 -0.12 -1.61
C GLY A 28 -9.61 -0.09 -2.79
N GLY A 29 -8.44 0.47 -2.55
CA GLY A 29 -7.41 0.62 -3.56
C GLY A 29 -6.12 1.13 -2.95
N TYR A 30 -5.21 1.55 -3.81
CA TYR A 30 -3.90 2.03 -3.38
C TYR A 30 -3.29 3.03 -4.35
N GLU A 31 -2.30 3.75 -3.83
CA GLU A 31 -1.34 4.51 -4.59
C GLU A 31 0.06 4.03 -4.21
N LEU A 32 0.91 3.80 -5.22
CA LEU A 32 2.33 3.55 -5.01
C LEU A 32 3.06 4.88 -5.09
N LEU A 33 3.82 5.17 -4.05
CA LEU A 33 4.57 6.41 -3.88
C LEU A 33 6.04 6.11 -4.15
N GLY A 34 6.74 6.98 -4.86
CA GLY A 34 8.18 6.83 -5.08
C GLY A 34 8.67 7.66 -6.24
N ASN A 35 9.97 7.96 -6.19
CA ASN A 35 10.69 8.51 -7.32
C ASN A 35 11.60 7.40 -7.84
N HIS A 36 11.58 7.12 -9.15
CA HIS A 36 12.73 6.75 -10.01
C HIS A 36 12.40 5.74 -11.12
N VAL A 37 13.13 5.92 -12.23
CA VAL A 37 12.94 5.32 -13.58
C VAL A 37 13.31 3.82 -13.66
N LEU A 38 13.86 3.23 -12.60
CA LEU A 38 14.41 1.86 -12.61
C LEU A 38 13.83 0.92 -11.54
N LEU A 39 12.81 1.36 -10.78
CA LEU A 39 12.08 0.47 -9.89
C LEU A 39 10.87 -0.10 -10.63
N ASP A 40 10.81 -1.41 -10.73
CA ASP A 40 9.54 -2.11 -10.94
C ASP A 40 8.89 -2.30 -9.57
N VAL A 41 7.79 -1.57 -9.30
CA VAL A 41 7.00 -1.71 -8.06
C VAL A 41 5.62 -2.23 -8.43
N SER A 42 5.22 -3.32 -7.79
CA SER A 42 3.89 -3.89 -7.96
C SER A 42 3.24 -4.17 -6.61
N ALA A 43 1.91 -4.14 -6.59
CA ALA A 43 1.14 -4.54 -5.42
C ALA A 43 0.89 -6.05 -5.48
N ASP A 44 1.50 -6.80 -4.56
CA ASP A 44 1.30 -8.24 -4.41
C ASP A 44 -0.02 -8.55 -3.72
N VAL A 45 -0.48 -7.63 -2.86
CA VAL A 45 -1.75 -7.74 -2.13
C VAL A 45 -2.52 -6.45 -2.29
N ASN A 46 -3.79 -6.57 -2.67
CA ASN A 46 -4.75 -5.46 -2.71
C ASN A 46 -6.15 -6.01 -2.47
N ARG A 47 -6.57 -6.08 -1.21
CA ARG A 47 -7.85 -6.72 -0.81
C ARG A 47 -8.33 -6.27 0.55
N ALA A 48 -9.58 -6.60 0.88
CA ALA A 48 -10.07 -6.52 2.24
C ALA A 48 -9.31 -7.50 3.15
N LEU A 49 -8.81 -7.00 4.27
CA LEU A 49 -8.22 -7.79 5.36
C LEU A 49 -9.31 -8.35 6.27
N ASN A 50 -10.34 -7.55 6.52
CA ASN A 50 -11.54 -7.90 7.28
C ASN A 50 -12.71 -7.00 6.85
N SER A 51 -13.83 -7.04 7.57
CA SER A 51 -15.04 -6.26 7.25
C SER A 51 -14.90 -4.75 7.38
N SER A 52 -13.82 -4.23 7.97
CA SER A 52 -13.58 -2.79 8.16
C SER A 52 -12.21 -2.31 7.71
N THR A 53 -11.30 -3.18 7.29
CA THR A 53 -9.92 -2.81 6.93
C THR A 53 -9.54 -3.31 5.53
N TRP A 54 -9.03 -2.41 4.69
CA TRP A 54 -8.36 -2.72 3.44
C TRP A 54 -6.86 -2.84 3.67
N THR A 55 -6.20 -3.77 3.01
CA THR A 55 -4.75 -3.96 3.10
C THR A 55 -4.12 -4.00 1.72
N VAL A 56 -2.94 -3.41 1.63
CA VAL A 56 -2.12 -3.36 0.43
C VAL A 56 -0.71 -3.71 0.82
N THR A 57 -0.11 -4.66 0.11
CA THR A 57 1.32 -4.99 0.23
C THR A 57 1.94 -4.81 -1.15
N ALA A 58 3.05 -4.08 -1.19
CA ALA A 58 3.77 -3.82 -2.43
C ALA A 58 5.25 -4.13 -2.26
N SER A 59 5.84 -4.66 -3.33
CA SER A 59 7.24 -5.05 -3.39
C SER A 59 7.89 -4.45 -4.63
N ASN A 60 9.19 -4.20 -4.55
CA ASN A 60 9.99 -3.81 -5.70
C ASN A 60 10.77 -5.02 -6.26
N HIS A 61 10.72 -5.24 -7.57
CA HIS A 61 11.25 -6.46 -8.21
C HIS A 61 12.63 -6.28 -8.90
N VAL A 62 13.12 -5.05 -9.06
CA VAL A 62 14.42 -4.75 -9.71
C VAL A 62 15.38 -3.98 -8.79
N ILE A 63 16.68 -4.31 -8.88
CA ILE A 63 17.78 -3.84 -8.04
C ILE A 63 18.60 -2.77 -8.76
N VAL A 64 18.41 -1.51 -8.38
CA VAL A 64 19.48 -0.50 -8.35
C VAL A 64 19.27 0.39 -7.12
N ALA A 65 20.20 0.26 -6.16
CA ALA A 65 20.02 0.58 -4.74
C ALA A 65 20.11 2.08 -4.40
N LEU A 66 19.23 2.94 -4.92
CA LEU A 66 19.19 4.37 -4.54
C LEU A 66 17.79 4.97 -4.35
N SER A 67 16.72 4.18 -4.48
CA SER A 67 15.36 4.70 -4.47
C SER A 67 14.55 4.12 -3.32
N SER A 68 13.75 5.00 -2.70
CA SER A 68 12.75 4.62 -1.72
C SER A 68 11.38 4.61 -2.39
N PHE A 69 10.55 3.68 -1.96
CA PHE A 69 9.15 3.61 -2.38
C PHE A 69 8.26 3.44 -1.16
N GLY A 70 6.97 3.74 -1.32
CA GLY A 70 5.96 3.55 -0.29
C GLY A 70 4.63 3.16 -0.91
N ALA A 71 3.69 2.80 -0.05
CA ALA A 71 2.32 2.53 -0.44
C ALA A 71 1.35 3.31 0.45
N GLN A 72 0.28 3.79 -0.15
CA GLN A 72 -0.88 4.31 0.56
C GLN A 72 -2.09 3.47 0.21
N ALA A 73 -2.82 3.03 1.23
CA ALA A 73 -4.07 2.28 1.06
C ALA A 73 -5.28 3.21 1.22
N PHE A 74 -6.35 2.91 0.50
CA PHE A 74 -7.63 3.59 0.59
C PHE A 74 -8.75 2.56 0.82
N ALA A 75 -9.71 2.92 1.65
CA ALA A 75 -10.91 2.13 1.93
C ALA A 75 -12.16 2.92 1.52
N VAL A 76 -13.08 2.24 0.83
CA VAL A 76 -14.42 2.75 0.53
C VAL A 76 -15.39 2.07 1.49
N CYS A 77 -16.14 2.89 2.22
CA CYS A 77 -16.95 2.44 3.35
C CYS A 77 -18.42 2.83 3.17
N ALA A 78 -19.32 1.95 3.58
CA ALA A 78 -20.77 2.18 3.59
C ALA A 78 -21.37 1.94 4.98
#